data_AF-A0A954HLZ8-F1
#
_entry.id   AF-A0A954HLZ8-F1
#
_cell.length_a   1.000
_cell.length_b   1.000
_cell.length_c   1.000
_cell.angle_alpha   90.00
_cell.angle_beta   90.00
_cell.angle_gamma   90.00
#
_symmetry.space_group_name_H-M   'P 1'
#
loop_
_entity.id
_entity.type
_entity.pdbx_description
1 polymer ?
#
loop_
_entity_poly.entity_id
_entity_poly.type
_entity_poly.pdbx_seq_one_letter_code
_entity_poly.pdbx_strand_id
1 'polypeptide(L)'
;QFVEGFPLMLEQLSTDKAAFRPRESLIDIPAEGAFAFIEHLAMLAPGSLADSGVRWAINSIDYFHLTKAGNNVKFLATGRVVPRAFLVEKYQGIRGKPGTKPPYSNLLFRRGLMIALLEDASWYQPFAKLFQEWPAEFFIHSETSPPKLRFWADARKKLQLEMIDMSEDVDPDSPRPGDKVLATLIYRLVKNYLRDRAADMEKIDLERHKVDGKLIWKSLPPEFHKARKKAGESLFLELRSRRDQAFIDHFTHTVFARRQFQTERNFQTLGLALLNDTDNFKTLTLMALSANS
;
A
#
# COMPACT_ATOMS: atom_id res chain seq x y z
N GLN A 1 -31.85 -19.99 -10.99
CA GLN A 1 -30.38 -19.77 -10.91
C GLN A 1 -29.91 -19.11 -9.61
N PHE A 2 -30.12 -17.81 -9.34
CA PHE A 2 -29.60 -17.21 -8.08
C PHE A 2 -30.21 -17.84 -6.80
N VAL A 3 -31.55 -17.98 -6.77
CA VAL A 3 -32.29 -18.57 -5.62
C VAL A 3 -31.88 -20.03 -5.36
N GLU A 4 -31.54 -20.77 -6.41
CA GLU A 4 -31.08 -22.17 -6.31
C GLU A 4 -29.58 -22.27 -5.97
N GLY A 5 -28.77 -21.32 -6.44
CA GLY A 5 -27.32 -21.28 -6.22
C GLY A 5 -26.91 -20.73 -4.86
N PHE A 6 -27.73 -19.86 -4.24
CA PHE A 6 -27.39 -19.23 -2.97
C PHE A 6 -27.27 -20.23 -1.80
N PRO A 7 -28.16 -21.23 -1.61
CA PRO A 7 -27.94 -22.28 -0.62
C PRO A 7 -26.64 -23.06 -0.85
N LEU A 8 -26.35 -23.43 -2.10
CA LEU A 8 -25.12 -24.13 -2.47
C LEU A 8 -23.86 -23.30 -2.19
N MET A 9 -23.92 -21.98 -2.38
CA MET A 9 -22.85 -21.07 -1.98
C MET A 9 -22.62 -21.10 -0.46
N LEU A 10 -23.68 -21.03 0.34
CA LEU A 10 -23.56 -21.03 1.79
C LEU A 10 -22.96 -22.34 2.31
N GLU A 11 -23.26 -23.46 1.66
CA GLU A 11 -22.67 -24.78 1.98
C GLU A 11 -21.16 -24.85 1.67
N GLN A 12 -20.65 -24.00 0.78
CA GLN A 12 -19.23 -23.95 0.40
C GLN A 12 -18.38 -23.05 1.31
N LEU A 13 -18.99 -22.34 2.27
CA LEU A 13 -18.24 -21.50 3.22
C LEU A 13 -17.29 -22.35 4.08
N SER A 14 -16.07 -21.86 4.28
CA SER A 14 -15.07 -22.63 5.01
C SER A 14 -15.42 -22.77 6.49
N THR A 15 -15.23 -23.97 7.02
CA THR A 15 -15.35 -24.27 8.46
C THR A 15 -14.04 -24.05 9.22
N ASP A 16 -12.98 -23.62 8.52
CA ASP A 16 -11.67 -23.35 9.12
C ASP A 16 -11.81 -22.29 10.22
N LYS A 17 -11.17 -22.53 11.35
CA LYS A 17 -11.19 -21.60 12.49
C LYS A 17 -9.90 -20.78 12.57
N ALA A 18 -10.06 -19.50 12.87
CA ALA A 18 -9.01 -18.63 13.37
C ALA A 18 -9.29 -18.33 14.85
N ALA A 19 -8.54 -18.99 15.74
CA ALA A 19 -8.85 -19.06 17.17
C ALA A 19 -10.27 -19.61 17.40
N PHE A 20 -11.19 -18.78 17.92
CA PHE A 20 -12.55 -19.19 18.27
C PHE A 20 -13.60 -18.84 17.22
N ARG A 21 -13.22 -18.19 16.11
CA ARG A 21 -14.15 -17.74 15.07
C ARG A 21 -13.85 -18.40 13.72
N PRO A 22 -14.84 -18.59 12.84
CA PRO A 22 -14.58 -18.97 11.46
C PRO A 22 -13.60 -17.99 10.81
N ARG A 23 -12.61 -18.50 10.09
CA ARG A 23 -11.54 -17.69 9.49
C ARG A 23 -12.10 -16.63 8.53
N GLU A 24 -13.15 -16.98 7.80
CA GLU A 24 -13.84 -16.10 6.84
C GLU A 24 -14.67 -14.99 7.51
N SER A 25 -14.95 -15.10 8.83
CA SER A 25 -15.62 -14.04 9.59
C SER A 25 -14.69 -12.89 9.99
N LEU A 26 -13.37 -13.05 9.79
CA LEU A 26 -12.40 -12.00 10.07
C LEU A 26 -12.26 -11.09 8.85
N ILE A 27 -12.84 -9.90 8.95
CA ILE A 27 -12.83 -8.87 7.91
C ILE A 27 -11.89 -7.71 8.30
N ASP A 28 -11.15 -7.17 7.33
CA ASP A 28 -10.31 -5.97 7.47
C ASP A 28 -11.15 -4.69 7.23
N ILE A 29 -12.18 -4.77 6.38
CA ILE A 29 -13.20 -3.71 6.18
C ILE A 29 -14.64 -4.24 6.12
N PRO A 30 -15.64 -3.42 6.51
CA PRO A 30 -17.07 -3.77 6.38
C PRO A 30 -17.51 -4.30 5.02
N ALA A 31 -16.98 -3.72 3.95
CA ALA A 31 -17.35 -4.06 2.58
C ALA A 31 -16.85 -5.44 2.12
N GLU A 32 -16.00 -6.13 2.88
CA GLU A 32 -15.52 -7.47 2.52
C GLU A 32 -16.64 -8.50 2.37
N GLY A 33 -17.73 -8.35 3.14
CA GLY A 33 -18.90 -9.20 2.93
C GLY A 33 -19.47 -9.09 1.52
N ALA A 34 -19.45 -7.89 0.94
CA ALA A 34 -19.86 -7.68 -0.44
C ALA A 34 -18.86 -8.28 -1.44
N PHE A 35 -17.55 -8.16 -1.18
CA PHE A 35 -16.53 -8.78 -2.05
C PHE A 35 -16.60 -10.30 -2.07
N ALA A 36 -16.72 -10.92 -0.89
CA ALA A 36 -16.87 -12.37 -0.78
C ALA A 36 -18.13 -12.84 -1.51
N PHE A 37 -19.25 -12.13 -1.36
CA PHE A 37 -20.48 -12.45 -2.08
C PHE A 37 -20.31 -12.39 -3.61
N ILE A 38 -19.61 -11.38 -4.14
CA ILE A 38 -19.30 -11.29 -5.58
C ILE A 38 -18.36 -12.43 -6.01
N GLU A 39 -17.35 -12.77 -5.21
CA GLU A 39 -16.43 -13.88 -5.47
C GLU A 39 -17.19 -15.21 -5.59
N HIS A 40 -18.11 -15.49 -4.68
CA HIS A 40 -18.93 -16.69 -4.73
C HIS A 40 -19.88 -16.72 -5.94
N LEU A 41 -20.48 -15.57 -6.28
CA LEU A 41 -21.29 -15.47 -7.50
C LEU A 41 -20.49 -15.72 -8.76
N ALA A 42 -19.22 -15.29 -8.79
CA ALA A 42 -18.31 -15.59 -9.88
C ALA A 42 -18.07 -17.10 -10.03
N MET A 43 -18.02 -17.84 -8.93
CA MET A 43 -17.80 -19.29 -8.95
C MET A 43 -19.03 -20.07 -9.42
N LEU A 44 -20.24 -19.58 -9.14
CA LEU A 44 -21.50 -20.24 -9.52
C LEU A 44 -21.85 -20.08 -11.01
N ALA A 45 -21.25 -19.11 -11.70
CA ALA A 45 -21.46 -18.88 -13.12
C ALA A 45 -20.16 -19.17 -13.89
N PRO A 46 -19.92 -20.42 -14.35
CA PRO A 46 -18.70 -20.75 -15.07
C PRO A 46 -18.59 -19.90 -16.34
N GLY A 47 -17.70 -18.92 -16.30
CA GLY A 47 -17.54 -17.85 -17.27
C GLY A 47 -17.01 -16.59 -16.56
N SER A 48 -16.39 -15.67 -17.27
CA SER A 48 -16.07 -14.38 -16.66
C SER A 48 -17.37 -13.75 -16.14
N LEU A 49 -17.37 -13.09 -14.98
CA LEU A 49 -18.50 -12.26 -14.56
C LEU A 49 -18.90 -11.27 -15.67
N ALA A 50 -18.00 -10.96 -16.62
CA ALA A 50 -18.34 -10.13 -17.76
C ALA A 50 -19.28 -10.79 -18.79
N ASP A 51 -19.25 -12.13 -18.92
CA ASP A 51 -19.99 -12.90 -19.94
C ASP A 51 -21.20 -13.68 -19.40
N SER A 52 -21.34 -13.80 -18.08
CA SER A 52 -22.47 -14.53 -17.49
C SER A 52 -23.70 -13.64 -17.35
N GLY A 53 -24.88 -14.20 -17.63
CA GLY A 53 -26.19 -13.54 -17.41
C GLY A 53 -26.40 -13.01 -15.98
N VAL A 54 -25.60 -13.50 -15.02
CA VAL A 54 -25.61 -13.09 -13.61
C VAL A 54 -25.14 -11.64 -13.41
N ARG A 55 -24.21 -11.12 -14.22
CA ARG A 55 -23.81 -9.71 -14.15
C ARG A 55 -24.94 -8.75 -14.50
N TRP A 56 -25.84 -9.16 -15.38
CA TRP A 56 -27.03 -8.39 -15.71
C TRP A 56 -28.12 -8.47 -14.62
N ALA A 57 -28.03 -9.46 -13.72
CA ALA A 57 -29.00 -9.65 -12.64
C ALA A 57 -28.65 -8.86 -11.36
N ILE A 58 -27.39 -8.48 -11.16
CA ILE A 58 -26.92 -7.81 -9.94
C ILE A 58 -26.31 -6.46 -10.27
N ASN A 59 -27.07 -5.40 -9.98
CA ASN A 59 -26.61 -4.02 -10.18
C ASN A 59 -25.64 -3.56 -9.07
N SER A 60 -25.91 -3.95 -7.82
CA SER A 60 -25.11 -3.54 -6.67
C SER A 60 -25.37 -4.41 -5.44
N ILE A 61 -24.44 -4.40 -4.50
CA ILE A 61 -24.56 -5.07 -3.21
C ILE A 61 -24.40 -4.03 -2.11
N ASP A 62 -25.44 -3.88 -1.30
CA ASP A 62 -25.42 -3.02 -0.13
C ASP A 62 -24.89 -3.79 1.08
N TYR A 63 -23.97 -3.19 1.82
CA TYR A 63 -23.43 -3.76 3.04
C TYR A 63 -23.81 -2.89 4.24
N PHE A 64 -24.01 -3.57 5.37
CA PHE A 64 -24.34 -2.97 6.65
C PHE A 64 -23.46 -3.59 7.73
N HIS A 65 -22.65 -2.77 8.39
CA HIS A 65 -21.89 -3.16 9.56
C HIS A 65 -22.60 -2.66 10.80
N LEU A 66 -23.11 -3.59 11.59
CA LEU A 66 -24.00 -3.35 12.71
C LEU A 66 -23.38 -3.91 13.99
N THR A 67 -23.65 -3.26 15.12
CA THR A 67 -23.34 -3.82 16.44
C THR A 67 -24.58 -3.80 17.32
N LYS A 68 -24.81 -4.90 18.05
CA LYS A 68 -25.89 -5.00 19.03
C LYS A 68 -25.41 -4.41 20.35
N ALA A 69 -26.10 -3.39 20.84
CA ALA A 69 -25.86 -2.74 22.12
C ALA A 69 -27.11 -2.88 23.00
N GLY A 70 -27.17 -3.97 23.79
CA GLY A 70 -28.37 -4.32 24.56
C GLY A 70 -29.53 -4.68 23.64
N ASN A 71 -30.66 -3.98 23.77
CA ASN A 71 -31.83 -4.12 22.90
C ASN A 71 -31.76 -3.26 21.62
N ASN A 72 -30.72 -2.45 21.44
CA ASN A 72 -30.57 -1.57 20.28
C ASN A 72 -29.57 -2.14 19.27
N VAL A 73 -29.82 -1.91 17.98
CA VAL A 73 -28.86 -2.16 16.90
C VAL A 73 -28.30 -0.82 16.44
N LYS A 74 -26.98 -0.66 16.53
CA LYS A 74 -26.27 0.55 16.08
C LYS A 74 -25.63 0.30 14.72
N PHE A 75 -25.84 1.23 13.80
CA PHE A 75 -25.14 1.27 12.52
C PHE A 75 -23.74 1.82 12.73
N LEU A 76 -22.71 1.06 12.34
CA LEU A 76 -21.31 1.48 12.40
C LEU A 76 -20.81 1.94 11.03
N ALA A 77 -21.20 1.24 9.97
CA ALA A 77 -20.89 1.62 8.60
C ALA A 77 -21.93 1.04 7.65
N THR A 78 -22.16 1.72 6.53
CA THR A 78 -22.97 1.23 5.42
C THR A 78 -22.37 1.73 4.13
N GLY A 79 -22.59 1.00 3.05
CA GLY A 79 -22.19 1.42 1.73
C GLY A 79 -22.66 0.45 0.67
N ARG A 80 -22.26 0.74 -0.56
CA ARG A 80 -22.64 0.00 -1.75
C ARG A 80 -21.41 -0.40 -2.53
N VAL A 81 -21.36 -1.65 -2.98
CA VAL A 81 -20.35 -2.15 -3.90
C VAL A 81 -21.02 -2.49 -5.22
N VAL A 82 -20.54 -1.87 -6.30
CA VAL A 82 -21.01 -2.16 -7.66
C VAL A 82 -20.08 -3.22 -8.26
N PRO A 83 -20.60 -4.37 -8.71
CA PRO A 83 -19.80 -5.34 -9.45
C PRO A 83 -19.20 -4.70 -10.71
N ARG A 84 -17.88 -4.80 -10.86
CA ARG A 84 -17.16 -4.32 -12.05
C ARG A 84 -16.13 -5.33 -12.51
N ALA A 85 -15.67 -5.17 -13.75
CA ALA A 85 -14.62 -6.02 -14.31
C ALA A 85 -13.38 -6.03 -13.41
N PHE A 86 -12.77 -7.20 -13.26
CA PHE A 86 -11.54 -7.42 -12.47
C PHE A 86 -11.64 -7.10 -10.96
N LEU A 87 -12.82 -6.77 -10.42
CA LEU A 87 -12.97 -6.47 -8.99
C LEU A 87 -12.57 -7.65 -8.10
N VAL A 88 -13.07 -8.84 -8.44
CA VAL A 88 -12.77 -10.09 -7.75
C VAL A 88 -11.29 -10.43 -7.83
N GLU A 89 -10.70 -10.32 -9.03
CA GLU A 89 -9.28 -10.58 -9.23
C GLU A 89 -8.40 -9.63 -8.40
N LYS A 90 -8.68 -8.32 -8.43
CA LYS A 90 -7.96 -7.32 -7.64
C LYS A 90 -8.13 -7.56 -6.14
N TYR A 91 -9.35 -7.91 -5.69
CA TYR A 91 -9.62 -8.26 -4.31
C TYR A 91 -8.82 -9.50 -3.86
N GLN A 92 -8.83 -10.57 -4.66
CA GLN A 92 -8.02 -11.78 -4.44
C GLN A 92 -6.51 -11.46 -4.44
N GLY A 93 -6.06 -10.49 -5.23
CA GLY A 93 -4.69 -9.98 -5.20
C GLY A 93 -4.29 -9.31 -3.87
N ILE A 94 -5.26 -8.89 -3.06
CA ILE A 94 -5.03 -8.29 -1.73
C ILE A 94 -5.26 -9.31 -0.62
N ARG A 95 -6.40 -10.01 -0.64
CA ARG A 95 -6.82 -10.95 0.41
C ARG A 95 -6.15 -12.32 0.29
N GLY A 96 -5.73 -12.70 -0.92
CA GLY A 96 -5.40 -14.06 -1.29
C GLY A 96 -6.63 -14.82 -1.78
N LYS A 97 -6.40 -15.88 -2.55
CA LYS A 97 -7.46 -16.82 -2.94
C LYS A 97 -7.92 -17.64 -1.72
N PRO A 98 -9.16 -18.15 -1.71
CA PRO A 98 -9.61 -19.09 -0.68
C PRO A 98 -8.59 -20.21 -0.44
N GLY A 99 -8.37 -20.56 0.83
CA GLY A 99 -7.36 -21.55 1.26
C GLY A 99 -5.90 -21.07 1.23
N THR A 100 -5.56 -19.95 0.58
CA THR A 100 -4.18 -19.44 0.52
C THR A 100 -3.88 -18.43 1.60
N LYS A 101 -2.58 -18.21 1.88
CA LYS A 101 -2.13 -17.15 2.79
C LYS A 101 -2.24 -15.79 2.09
N PRO A 102 -2.74 -14.74 2.76
CA PRO A 102 -2.80 -13.40 2.18
C PRO A 102 -1.43 -12.91 1.69
N PRO A 103 -1.36 -12.29 0.50
CA PRO A 103 -0.12 -11.72 -0.03
C PRO A 103 0.50 -10.65 0.88
N TYR A 104 -0.33 -9.90 1.60
CA TYR A 104 0.08 -8.88 2.55
C TYR A 104 -0.33 -9.28 3.96
N SER A 105 0.62 -9.21 4.89
CA SER A 105 0.41 -9.72 6.26
C SER A 105 -0.33 -8.73 7.16
N ASN A 106 -0.08 -7.44 6.99
CA ASN A 106 -0.55 -6.35 7.83
C ASN A 106 -2.01 -5.98 7.49
N LEU A 107 -2.84 -5.95 8.53
CA LEU A 107 -4.29 -5.67 8.43
C LEU A 107 -4.57 -4.25 7.91
N LEU A 108 -3.85 -3.25 8.44
CA LEU A 108 -4.00 -1.85 8.01
C LEU A 108 -3.54 -1.67 6.57
N PHE A 109 -2.53 -2.42 6.14
CA PHE A 109 -2.06 -2.40 4.76
C PHE A 109 -3.11 -2.95 3.80
N ARG A 110 -3.66 -4.13 4.09
CA ARG A 110 -4.75 -4.70 3.28
C ARG A 110 -5.98 -3.80 3.27
N ARG A 111 -6.37 -3.26 4.42
CA ARG A 111 -7.46 -2.28 4.53
C ARG A 111 -7.25 -1.08 3.60
N GLY A 112 -6.05 -0.47 3.60
CA GLY A 112 -5.73 0.65 2.72
C GLY A 112 -5.89 0.29 1.25
N LEU A 113 -5.38 -0.88 0.83
CA LEU A 113 -5.53 -1.36 -0.54
C LEU A 113 -6.99 -1.65 -0.93
N MET A 114 -7.78 -2.21 -0.01
CA MET A 114 -9.19 -2.50 -0.27
C MET A 114 -10.05 -1.23 -0.35
N ILE A 115 -9.73 -0.21 0.46
CA ILE A 115 -10.37 1.11 0.33
C ILE A 115 -10.02 1.72 -1.03
N ALA A 116 -8.74 1.69 -1.42
CA ALA A 116 -8.32 2.22 -2.73
C ALA A 116 -9.05 1.50 -3.86
N LEU A 117 -9.17 0.16 -3.74
CA LEU A 117 -9.96 -0.63 -4.66
C LEU A 117 -11.39 -0.09 -4.70
N LEU A 118 -12.12 -0.08 -3.58
CA LEU A 118 -13.52 0.38 -3.54
C LEU A 118 -13.74 1.76 -4.15
N GLU A 119 -12.87 2.70 -3.86
CA GLU A 119 -12.98 4.11 -4.27
C GLU A 119 -12.47 4.36 -5.70
N ASP A 120 -11.96 3.33 -6.39
CA ASP A 120 -11.26 3.45 -7.68
C ASP A 120 -10.09 4.45 -7.65
N ALA A 121 -9.46 4.53 -6.48
CA ALA A 121 -8.37 5.44 -6.18
C ALA A 121 -7.02 4.75 -6.41
N SER A 122 -5.97 5.57 -6.53
CA SER A 122 -4.60 5.06 -6.56
C SER A 122 -4.30 4.30 -5.27
N TRP A 123 -3.60 3.17 -5.38
CA TRP A 123 -3.43 2.21 -4.27
C TRP A 123 -2.84 2.83 -2.99
N TYR A 124 -2.06 3.91 -3.12
CA TYR A 124 -1.39 4.58 -2.01
C TYR A 124 -2.25 5.66 -1.34
N GLN A 125 -3.31 6.18 -1.97
CA GLN A 125 -4.06 7.34 -1.49
C GLN A 125 -4.69 7.14 -0.11
N PRO A 126 -5.35 6.00 0.20
CA PRO A 126 -5.96 5.80 1.53
C PRO A 126 -4.96 5.81 2.68
N PHE A 127 -3.67 5.62 2.39
CA PHE A 127 -2.63 5.66 3.40
C PHE A 127 -2.33 7.07 3.90
N ALA A 128 -2.69 8.12 3.17
CA ALA A 128 -2.54 9.51 3.60
C ALA A 128 -3.20 9.75 4.97
N LYS A 129 -4.43 9.26 5.14
CA LYS A 129 -5.18 9.34 6.39
C LYS A 129 -4.59 8.41 7.46
N LEU A 130 -4.21 7.19 7.10
CA LEU A 130 -3.58 6.24 8.03
C LEU A 130 -2.30 6.81 8.64
N PHE A 131 -1.44 7.41 7.81
CA PHE A 131 -0.21 8.04 8.27
C PHE A 131 -0.46 9.21 9.23
N GLN A 132 -1.64 9.84 9.20
CA GLN A 132 -1.99 10.92 10.13
C GLN A 132 -2.53 10.37 11.46
N GLU A 133 -3.35 9.33 11.41
CA GLU A 133 -4.10 8.82 12.57
C GLU A 133 -3.28 7.86 13.47
N TRP A 134 -2.37 7.08 12.89
CA TRP A 134 -1.67 6.03 13.64
C TRP A 134 -0.27 6.43 14.10
N PRO A 135 0.24 5.91 15.22
CA PRO A 135 1.62 6.16 15.66
C PRO A 135 2.66 5.76 14.60
N ALA A 136 3.79 6.47 14.53
CA ALA A 136 4.81 6.27 13.48
C ALA A 136 5.48 4.89 13.55
N GLU A 137 5.56 4.33 14.75
CA GLU A 137 6.14 3.03 15.10
C GLU A 137 5.41 1.85 14.45
N PHE A 138 4.19 2.07 13.95
CA PHE A 138 3.47 1.09 13.15
C PHE A 138 3.96 1.03 11.70
N PHE A 139 4.47 2.14 11.17
CA PHE A 139 4.84 2.28 9.76
C PHE A 139 6.32 2.03 9.53
N ILE A 140 7.14 2.54 10.45
CA ILE A 140 8.59 2.42 10.44
C ILE A 140 9.01 1.35 11.41
N HIS A 141 9.95 0.51 10.98
CA HIS A 141 10.57 -0.42 11.90
C HIS A 141 11.30 0.37 13.00
N SER A 142 10.89 0.23 14.24
CA SER A 142 11.53 0.72 15.46
C SER A 142 11.76 -0.46 16.42
N GLU A 143 12.46 -0.25 17.54
CA GLU A 143 12.57 -1.27 18.59
C GLU A 143 11.23 -1.53 19.30
N THR A 144 10.33 -0.55 19.26
CA THR A 144 9.00 -0.59 19.86
C THR A 144 7.91 -1.09 18.90
N SER A 145 8.23 -1.33 17.63
CA SER A 145 7.27 -1.81 16.64
C SER A 145 6.69 -3.18 17.02
N PRO A 146 5.37 -3.39 16.85
CA PRO A 146 4.77 -4.70 17.12
C PRO A 146 5.37 -5.79 16.21
N PRO A 147 5.91 -6.89 16.77
CA PRO A 147 6.73 -7.86 16.02
C PRO A 147 5.98 -8.58 14.89
N LYS A 148 4.64 -8.64 14.99
CA LYS A 148 3.75 -9.30 14.02
C LYS A 148 3.09 -8.35 13.01
N LEU A 149 3.22 -7.03 13.17
CA LEU A 149 2.57 -6.04 12.30
C LEU A 149 3.62 -5.32 11.44
N ARG A 150 4.10 -6.00 10.40
CA ARG A 150 5.21 -5.51 9.57
C ARG A 150 4.73 -4.69 8.38
N PHE A 151 4.17 -3.50 8.65
CA PHE A 151 3.70 -2.60 7.58
C PHE A 151 4.79 -2.31 6.54
N TRP A 152 6.00 -2.01 7.00
CA TRP A 152 7.16 -1.72 6.13
C TRP A 152 7.47 -2.85 5.13
N ALA A 153 7.25 -4.12 5.53
CA ALA A 153 7.51 -5.26 4.67
C ALA A 153 6.48 -5.36 3.54
N ASP A 154 5.21 -5.12 3.85
CA ASP A 154 4.14 -5.11 2.84
C ASP A 154 4.22 -3.88 1.94
N ALA A 155 4.57 -2.71 2.49
CA ALA A 155 4.88 -1.50 1.73
C ALA A 155 6.02 -1.71 0.74
N ARG A 156 7.13 -2.32 1.20
CA ARG A 156 8.28 -2.68 0.35
C ARG A 156 7.86 -3.63 -0.77
N LYS A 157 7.11 -4.68 -0.44
CA LYS A 157 6.61 -5.65 -1.42
C LYS A 157 5.73 -4.98 -2.47
N LYS A 158 4.76 -4.16 -2.05
CA LYS A 158 3.85 -3.45 -2.96
C LYS A 158 4.61 -2.48 -3.87
N LEU A 159 5.51 -1.66 -3.31
CA LEU A 159 6.32 -0.75 -4.12
C LEU A 159 7.18 -1.50 -5.13
N GLN A 160 7.81 -2.62 -4.75
CA GLN A 160 8.58 -3.45 -5.69
C GLN A 160 7.74 -4.02 -6.83
N LEU A 161 6.46 -4.36 -6.58
CA LEU A 161 5.53 -4.81 -7.63
C LEU A 161 5.09 -3.67 -8.56
N GLU A 162 5.01 -2.44 -8.05
CA GLU A 162 4.67 -1.25 -8.84
C GLU A 162 5.89 -0.65 -9.56
N MET A 163 7.11 -1.08 -9.19
CA MET A 163 8.32 -0.62 -9.85
C MET A 163 8.35 -1.11 -11.29
N ILE A 164 8.43 -0.15 -12.21
CA ILE A 164 8.68 -0.43 -13.62
C ILE A 164 10.19 -0.56 -13.82
N ASP A 165 10.60 -1.50 -14.66
CA ASP A 165 11.96 -1.46 -15.20
C ASP A 165 12.03 -0.28 -16.14
N MET A 166 12.67 0.81 -15.72
CA MET A 166 12.69 2.08 -16.46
C MET A 166 13.57 2.01 -17.73
N SER A 167 13.77 0.80 -18.27
CA SER A 167 14.34 0.51 -19.58
C SER A 167 13.31 0.65 -20.71
N GLU A 168 12.01 0.66 -20.41
CA GLU A 168 10.94 0.78 -21.41
C GLU A 168 10.27 2.17 -21.44
N ASP A 169 9.96 2.60 -22.67
CA ASP A 169 9.47 3.91 -23.09
C ASP A 169 8.31 4.45 -22.24
N VAL A 170 8.63 5.39 -21.35
CA VAL A 170 7.63 6.27 -20.75
C VAL A 170 7.28 7.34 -21.78
N ASP A 171 6.02 7.38 -22.21
CA ASP A 171 5.47 8.38 -23.12
C ASP A 171 5.89 9.81 -22.67
N PRO A 172 6.67 10.54 -23.50
CA PRO A 172 7.15 11.89 -23.20
C PRO A 172 6.06 12.94 -23.04
N ASP A 173 4.88 12.74 -23.62
CA ASP A 173 3.84 13.77 -23.67
C ASP A 173 2.72 13.56 -22.64
N SER A 174 2.86 12.60 -21.73
CA SER A 174 1.86 12.42 -20.67
C SER A 174 1.92 13.56 -19.65
N PRO A 175 0.86 14.37 -19.48
CA PRO A 175 0.87 15.55 -18.61
C PRO A 175 0.96 15.22 -17.11
N ARG A 176 0.87 13.94 -16.74
CA ARG A 176 1.13 13.44 -15.38
C ARG A 176 2.00 12.20 -15.46
N PRO A 177 3.06 12.08 -14.64
CA PRO A 177 3.71 10.79 -14.49
C PRO A 177 2.68 9.79 -13.98
N GLY A 178 2.51 8.68 -14.69
CA GLY A 178 1.67 7.59 -14.20
C GLY A 178 2.11 7.18 -12.78
N ASP A 179 1.16 6.81 -11.92
CA ASP A 179 1.39 6.49 -10.50
C ASP A 179 2.61 5.58 -10.26
N LYS A 180 2.82 4.60 -11.15
CA LYS A 180 3.95 3.67 -11.11
C LYS A 180 5.30 4.36 -11.32
N VAL A 181 5.38 5.29 -12.27
CA VAL A 181 6.60 6.07 -12.54
C VAL A 181 6.92 6.91 -11.32
N LEU A 182 5.93 7.66 -10.80
CA LEU A 182 6.13 8.52 -9.64
C LEU A 182 6.55 7.71 -8.40
N ALA A 183 5.87 6.60 -8.12
CA ALA A 183 6.22 5.70 -7.02
C ALA A 183 7.65 5.15 -7.16
N THR A 184 8.07 4.79 -8.39
CA THR A 184 9.43 4.31 -8.67
C THR A 184 10.48 5.38 -8.40
N LEU A 185 10.25 6.61 -8.89
CA LEU A 185 11.18 7.73 -8.72
C LEU A 185 11.32 8.12 -7.25
N ILE A 186 10.21 8.25 -6.52
CA ILE A 186 10.20 8.57 -5.08
C ILE A 186 10.89 7.46 -4.27
N TYR A 187 10.61 6.18 -4.58
CA TYR A 187 11.25 5.07 -3.88
C TYR A 187 12.77 5.08 -4.05
N ARG A 188 13.28 5.29 -5.27
CA ARG A 188 14.72 5.39 -5.55
C ARG A 188 15.34 6.62 -4.86
N LEU A 189 14.65 7.76 -4.92
CA LEU A 189 15.06 9.01 -4.28
C LEU A 189 15.25 8.81 -2.76
N VAL A 190 14.23 8.31 -2.08
CA VAL A 190 14.26 8.05 -0.63
C VAL A 190 15.33 7.03 -0.27
N LYS A 191 15.44 5.94 -1.04
CA LYS A 191 16.45 4.90 -0.80
C LYS A 191 17.88 5.46 -0.86
N ASN A 192 18.18 6.26 -1.89
CA ASN A 192 19.48 6.89 -2.05
C ASN A 192 19.74 7.93 -0.95
N TYR A 193 18.75 8.79 -0.67
CA TYR A 193 18.85 9.77 0.41
C TYR A 193 19.20 9.11 1.76
N LEU A 194 18.48 8.05 2.15
CA LEU A 194 18.73 7.37 3.41
C LEU A 194 20.10 6.70 3.46
N ARG A 195 20.57 6.13 2.35
CA ARG A 195 21.91 5.55 2.25
C ARG A 195 22.97 6.62 2.47
N ASP A 196 22.89 7.72 1.75
CA ASP A 196 23.90 8.78 1.78
C ASP A 196 23.86 9.53 3.12
N ARG A 197 22.67 9.75 3.68
CA ARG A 197 22.51 10.34 5.01
C ARG A 197 23.12 9.47 6.12
N ALA A 198 22.93 8.15 6.05
CA ALA A 198 23.52 7.21 7.01
C ALA A 198 25.04 7.16 6.90
N ALA A 199 25.58 7.19 5.68
CA ALA A 199 27.02 7.23 5.44
C ALA A 199 27.64 8.49 6.05
N ASP A 200 27.00 9.64 5.89
CA ASP A 200 27.47 10.90 6.48
C ASP A 200 27.43 10.89 8.01
N MET A 201 26.37 10.33 8.61
CA MET A 201 26.22 10.29 10.07
C MET A 201 27.34 9.49 10.74
N GLU A 202 27.71 8.35 10.14
CA GLU A 202 28.74 7.45 10.67
C GLU A 202 30.12 7.65 10.01
N LYS A 203 30.25 8.63 9.10
CA LYS A 203 31.45 8.92 8.30
C LYS A 203 32.01 7.68 7.58
N ILE A 204 31.12 6.87 7.02
CA ILE A 204 31.46 5.63 6.32
C ILE A 204 31.69 5.91 4.83
N ASP A 205 32.86 5.50 4.34
CA ASP A 205 33.19 5.51 2.92
C ASP A 205 32.55 4.30 2.22
N LEU A 206 31.43 4.52 1.54
CA LEU A 206 30.67 3.46 0.87
C LEU A 206 31.46 2.78 -0.26
N GLU A 207 32.48 3.41 -0.85
CA GLU A 207 33.26 2.83 -1.94
C GLU A 207 34.05 1.59 -1.48
N ARG A 208 34.51 1.58 -0.23
CA ARG A 208 35.25 0.45 0.38
C ARG A 208 34.41 -0.81 0.55
N HIS A 209 33.09 -0.65 0.48
CA HIS A 209 32.11 -1.72 0.65
C HIS A 209 31.50 -2.16 -0.70
N LYS A 210 32.08 -1.72 -1.82
CA LYS A 210 31.68 -2.16 -3.16
C LYS A 210 32.58 -3.28 -3.66
N VAL A 211 31.96 -4.26 -4.31
CA VAL A 211 32.64 -5.27 -5.13
C VAL A 211 32.02 -5.20 -6.52
N ASP A 212 32.83 -5.12 -7.56
CA ASP A 212 32.41 -4.93 -8.96
C ASP A 212 31.46 -3.73 -9.15
N GLY A 213 31.72 -2.63 -8.43
CA GLY A 213 30.90 -1.41 -8.45
C GLY A 213 29.54 -1.53 -7.75
N LYS A 214 29.23 -2.69 -7.16
CA LYS A 214 27.98 -2.93 -6.42
C LYS A 214 28.22 -2.94 -4.92
N LEU A 215 27.42 -2.14 -4.20
CA LEU A 215 27.48 -2.06 -2.74
C LEU A 215 27.01 -3.38 -2.11
N ILE A 216 27.88 -4.02 -1.32
CA ILE A 216 27.54 -5.22 -0.56
C ILE A 216 26.94 -4.80 0.78
N TRP A 217 25.60 -4.81 0.87
CA TRP A 217 24.87 -4.44 2.08
C TRP A 217 25.28 -5.21 3.34
N LYS A 218 25.66 -6.49 3.21
CA LYS A 218 26.11 -7.32 4.34
C LYS A 218 27.48 -6.94 4.88
N SER A 219 28.29 -6.23 4.10
CA SER A 219 29.64 -5.80 4.50
C SER A 219 29.62 -4.49 5.29
N LEU A 220 28.47 -3.81 5.37
CA LEU A 220 28.34 -2.55 6.07
C LEU A 220 28.30 -2.78 7.59
N PRO A 221 28.92 -1.89 8.39
CA PRO A 221 28.89 -1.98 9.84
C PRO A 221 27.46 -1.95 10.41
N PRO A 222 27.17 -2.62 11.54
CA PRO A 222 25.88 -2.52 12.23
C PRO A 222 25.44 -1.08 12.54
N GLU A 223 26.40 -0.20 12.82
CA GLU A 223 26.21 1.22 13.09
C GLU A 223 25.56 1.94 11.89
N PHE A 224 25.98 1.61 10.67
CA PHE A 224 25.36 2.14 9.45
C PHE A 224 23.88 1.80 9.37
N HIS A 225 23.52 0.55 9.68
CA HIS A 225 22.13 0.11 9.65
C HIS A 225 21.28 0.82 10.71
N LYS A 226 21.85 1.03 11.91
CA LYS A 226 21.21 1.80 12.99
C LYS A 226 21.04 3.27 12.60
N ALA A 227 22.06 3.89 12.00
CA ALA A 227 22.02 5.27 11.53
C ALA A 227 20.97 5.45 10.43
N ARG A 228 20.90 4.51 9.47
CA ARG A 228 19.89 4.51 8.42
C ARG A 228 18.47 4.42 8.97
N LYS A 229 18.24 3.54 9.94
CA LYS A 229 16.95 3.40 10.64
C LYS A 229 16.55 4.70 11.32
N LYS A 230 17.47 5.30 12.09
CA LYS A 230 17.27 6.59 12.77
C LYS A 230 17.00 7.73 11.78
N ALA A 231 17.71 7.78 10.66
CA ALA A 231 17.48 8.77 9.62
C ALA A 231 16.10 8.63 8.97
N GLY A 232 15.64 7.39 8.74
CA GLY A 232 14.31 7.11 8.21
C GLY A 232 13.21 7.54 9.17
N GLU A 233 13.34 7.22 10.46
CA GLU A 233 12.40 7.59 11.51
C GLU A 233 12.29 9.11 11.68
N SER A 234 13.44 9.81 11.80
CA SER A 234 13.46 11.28 11.91
C SER A 234 12.80 11.94 10.70
N LEU A 235 13.20 11.55 9.49
CA LEU A 235 12.65 12.15 8.27
C LEU A 235 11.15 11.89 8.13
N PHE A 236 10.68 10.70 8.50
CA PHE A 236 9.25 10.40 8.44
C PHE A 236 8.43 11.27 9.39
N LEU A 237 8.88 11.46 10.63
CA LEU A 237 8.22 12.34 11.59
C LEU A 237 8.24 13.80 11.11
N GLU A 238 9.38 14.25 10.58
CA GLU A 238 9.53 15.59 10.02
C GLU A 238 8.57 15.84 8.85
N LEU A 239 8.49 14.92 7.89
CA LEU A 239 7.62 15.08 6.73
C LEU A 239 6.14 14.90 7.08
N ARG A 240 5.82 13.93 7.96
CA ARG A 240 4.44 13.69 8.41
C ARG A 240 3.83 14.93 9.04
N SER A 241 4.58 15.61 9.90
CA SER A 241 4.11 16.77 10.67
C SER A 241 3.90 18.05 9.85
N ARG A 242 4.55 18.18 8.70
CA ARG A 242 4.46 19.38 7.82
C ARG A 242 3.35 19.25 6.80
N ARG A 243 2.69 20.34 6.42
CA ARG A 243 1.64 20.38 5.39
C ARG A 243 1.96 21.42 4.34
N ASP A 244 1.38 21.27 3.15
CA ASP A 244 1.39 22.27 2.08
C ASP A 244 2.80 22.82 1.80
N GLN A 245 2.95 24.14 1.75
CA GLN A 245 4.23 24.81 1.47
C GLN A 245 5.34 24.41 2.44
N ALA A 246 5.04 24.22 3.72
CA ALA A 246 6.04 23.82 4.70
C ALA A 246 6.60 22.42 4.42
N PHE A 247 5.81 21.52 3.83
CA PHE A 247 6.30 20.23 3.36
C PHE A 247 7.20 20.42 2.13
N ILE A 248 6.79 21.22 1.14
CA ILE A 248 7.56 21.50 -0.09
C ILE A 248 8.92 22.08 0.25
N ASP A 249 8.97 23.11 1.09
CA ASP A 249 10.20 23.80 1.48
C ASP A 249 11.14 22.83 2.20
N HIS A 250 10.63 22.13 3.22
CA HIS A 250 11.44 21.17 3.98
C HIS A 250 11.95 20.03 3.11
N PHE A 251 11.10 19.48 2.24
CA PHE A 251 11.49 18.40 1.35
C PHE A 251 12.57 18.85 0.37
N THR A 252 12.44 20.06 -0.18
CA THR A 252 13.43 20.64 -1.10
C THR A 252 14.77 20.86 -0.41
N HIS A 253 14.77 21.50 0.78
CA HIS A 253 15.98 21.78 1.54
C HIS A 253 16.65 20.53 2.13
N THR A 254 15.91 19.45 2.33
CA THR A 254 16.43 18.25 2.98
C THR A 254 16.81 17.18 1.95
N VAL A 255 15.88 16.82 1.06
CA VAL A 255 16.03 15.68 0.15
C VAL A 255 16.63 16.13 -1.20
N PHE A 256 16.14 17.21 -1.79
CA PHE A 256 16.66 17.72 -3.08
C PHE A 256 18.00 18.46 -2.96
N ALA A 257 18.34 18.99 -1.77
CA ALA A 257 19.65 19.61 -1.54
C ALA A 257 20.84 18.63 -1.62
N ARG A 258 20.58 17.32 -1.61
CA ARG A 258 21.62 16.29 -1.77
C ARG A 258 21.77 15.87 -3.23
N ARG A 259 22.98 15.48 -3.62
CA ARG A 259 23.28 15.04 -4.99
C ARG A 259 22.37 13.88 -5.38
N GLN A 260 21.51 14.10 -6.37
CA GLN A 260 20.63 13.08 -6.93
C GLN A 260 21.20 12.58 -8.26
N PHE A 261 21.49 11.28 -8.34
CA PHE A 261 21.87 10.63 -9.60
C PHE A 261 20.59 10.28 -10.38
N GLN A 262 19.90 11.29 -10.89
CA GLN A 262 18.71 11.14 -11.74
C GLN A 262 18.89 11.91 -13.05
N THR A 263 18.20 11.47 -14.11
CA THR A 263 18.13 12.22 -15.36
C THR A 263 17.36 13.53 -15.14
N GLU A 264 17.63 14.54 -15.96
CA GLU A 264 16.93 15.82 -15.91
C GLU A 264 15.41 15.65 -15.99
N ARG A 265 14.93 14.80 -16.89
CA ARG A 265 13.50 14.49 -17.06
C ARG A 265 12.87 13.89 -15.79
N ASN A 266 13.57 12.99 -15.11
CA ASN A 266 13.07 12.39 -13.87
C ASN A 266 13.02 13.44 -12.74
N PHE A 267 14.00 14.34 -12.71
CA PHE A 267 14.02 15.45 -11.76
C PHE A 267 12.86 16.43 -12.00
N GLN A 268 12.61 16.82 -13.25
CA GLN A 268 11.46 17.65 -13.62
C GLN A 268 10.14 16.99 -13.25
N THR A 269 10.00 15.68 -13.52
CA THR A 269 8.82 14.88 -13.13
C THR A 269 8.57 14.96 -11.62
N LEU A 270 9.61 14.75 -10.81
CA LEU A 270 9.51 14.84 -9.35
C LEU A 270 9.16 16.26 -8.89
N GLY A 271 9.76 17.29 -9.48
CA GLY A 271 9.49 18.69 -9.16
C GLY A 271 8.06 19.10 -9.47
N LEU A 272 7.55 18.76 -10.66
CA LEU A 272 6.17 19.02 -11.05
C LEU A 272 5.16 18.29 -10.14
N ALA A 273 5.43 17.02 -9.81
CA ALA A 273 4.57 16.27 -8.90
C ALA A 273 4.58 16.86 -7.48
N LEU A 274 5.73 17.32 -6.98
CA LEU A 274 5.85 17.96 -5.66
C LEU A 274 4.99 19.23 -5.56
N LEU A 275 4.96 20.05 -6.61
CA LEU A 275 4.23 21.31 -6.65
C LEU A 275 2.74 21.15 -6.96
N ASN A 276 2.38 20.24 -7.86
CA ASN A 276 1.01 20.12 -8.37
C ASN A 276 0.18 19.04 -7.67
N ASP A 277 0.83 18.09 -6.99
CA ASP A 277 0.18 16.96 -6.32
C ASP A 277 0.88 16.60 -5.00
N THR A 278 1.03 17.63 -4.15
CA THR A 278 1.83 17.58 -2.92
C THR A 278 1.39 16.48 -1.95
N ASP A 279 0.08 16.25 -1.81
CA ASP A 279 -0.45 15.25 -0.87
C ASP A 279 -0.15 13.82 -1.31
N ASN A 280 -0.29 13.51 -2.60
CA ASN A 280 0.07 12.19 -3.14
C ASN A 280 1.57 11.99 -3.12
N PHE A 281 2.35 13.03 -3.48
CA PHE A 281 3.80 13.01 -3.38
C PHE A 281 4.26 12.73 -1.96
N LYS A 282 3.69 13.42 -0.97
CA LYS A 282 3.96 13.20 0.46
C LYS A 282 3.59 11.78 0.89
N THR A 283 2.42 11.29 0.49
CA THR A 283 1.95 9.95 0.84
C THR A 283 2.86 8.86 0.29
N LEU A 284 3.27 8.97 -0.98
CA LEU A 284 4.26 8.09 -1.59
C LEU A 284 5.62 8.18 -0.92
N THR A 285 6.03 9.37 -0.49
CA THR A 285 7.29 9.57 0.24
C THR A 285 7.27 8.88 1.60
N LEU A 286 6.20 9.04 2.38
CA LEU A 286 6.03 8.34 3.66
C LEU A 286 5.94 6.83 3.49
N MET A 287 5.30 6.37 2.41
CA MET A 287 5.26 4.95 2.03
C MET A 287 6.66 4.43 1.68
N ALA A 288 7.44 5.19 0.90
CA ALA A 288 8.82 4.85 0.54
C ALA A 288 9.76 4.84 1.75
N LEU A 289 9.57 5.76 2.70
CA LEU A 289 10.31 5.78 3.97
C LEU A 289 9.99 4.54 4.82
N SER A 290 8.70 4.20 4.94
CA SER A 290 8.25 2.97 5.59
C SER A 290 8.93 1.76 4.95
N ALA A 291 8.87 1.65 3.62
CA ALA A 291 9.48 0.56 2.86
C ALA A 291 11.01 0.50 2.93
N ASN A 292 11.71 1.60 3.21
CA ASN A 292 13.17 1.66 3.31
C ASN A 292 13.70 1.65 4.74
N SER A 293 12.82 1.62 5.75
CA SER A 293 13.18 1.40 7.15
C SER A 293 13.61 -0.03 7.47
#